data_AF-G9KL80-F1
#
_entry.id   AF-G9KL80-F1
#
_cell.length_a   1.000
_cell.length_b   1.000
_cell.length_c   1.000
_cell.angle_alpha   90.00
_cell.angle_beta   90.00
_cell.angle_gamma   90.00
#
_symmetry.space_group_name_H-M   'P 1'
#
loop_
_entity.id
_entity.type
_entity.pdbx_description
1 polymer ?
#
loop_
_entity_poly.entity_id
_entity_poly.type
_entity_poly.pdbx_seq_one_letter_code
_entity_poly.pdbx_strand_id
1 'polypeptide(L)'
;ITALVGNEQVNEDKDNGDLPSYVSAFIEKEVGSDLKSLKKLDKLIEQMTENKMQLEEQVLTISSEIPKRIQSALKNAEESKQFLNQFLEQETHLFSSINSHLLTAQPWMEDLGAMISQIEEIERHLAYLKWISQIEELSDNIQQYLMTNNVPEAASILAYMAELDIKLQESSCTHLLTFMRATVKFWHKILKDKLTSDFEEILAQLHWPFITPPQSQAAGLSRPASAPDIYTNLETLFCQLLKLQTSDELLTEPKQLPEKYCLPASPAIILPIQVMLTPLQKRFRYHFRGNRQTNVISKPEWYLAQVLMWIGNHSQFLDEKIQPILDKAGPSVNARLEFSRGLMMLVLEKLA
;
A
#
# COMPACT_ATOMS: atom_id res chain seq x y z
N ILE A 1 -58.45 23.04 -8.30
CA ILE A 1 -59.70 22.45 -8.82
C ILE A 1 -59.82 21.05 -8.23
N THR A 2 -60.50 20.93 -7.10
CA THR A 2 -61.13 19.70 -6.62
C THR A 2 -62.17 20.11 -5.60
N ALA A 3 -63.42 19.75 -5.89
CA ALA A 3 -64.62 20.15 -5.18
C ALA A 3 -64.82 19.36 -3.89
N LEU A 4 -65.42 19.98 -2.89
CA LEU A 4 -66.17 19.32 -1.83
C LEU A 4 -67.36 20.22 -1.47
N VAL A 5 -68.46 19.96 -2.16
CA VAL A 5 -69.79 20.46 -1.85
C VAL A 5 -70.32 19.59 -0.71
N GLY A 6 -70.39 20.16 0.49
CA GLY A 6 -71.10 19.59 1.63
C GLY A 6 -72.44 20.29 1.78
N ASN A 7 -73.50 19.61 1.34
CA ASN A 7 -74.89 19.93 1.65
C ASN A 7 -75.11 19.80 3.17
N GLU A 8 -75.50 20.89 3.84
CA GLU A 8 -76.28 20.80 5.07
C GLU A 8 -77.52 21.67 4.93
N GLN A 9 -78.59 21.02 4.46
CA GLN A 9 -79.96 21.40 4.79
C GLN A 9 -80.09 21.35 6.32
N VAL A 10 -80.17 22.50 6.96
CA VAL A 10 -80.63 22.58 8.35
C VAL A 10 -82.01 23.21 8.31
N ASN A 11 -82.98 22.33 8.56
CA ASN A 11 -84.40 22.56 8.75
C ASN A 11 -84.70 23.89 9.44
N GLU A 12 -85.41 24.77 8.74
CA GLU A 12 -86.44 25.60 9.35
C GLU A 12 -87.49 24.68 10.01
N ASP A 13 -88.12 25.17 11.08
CA ASP A 13 -89.24 24.57 11.79
C ASP A 13 -88.96 23.39 12.74
N LYS A 14 -88.51 23.75 13.93
CA LYS A 14 -88.78 23.15 15.26
C LYS A 14 -87.96 24.01 16.22
N ASP A 15 -88.50 24.78 17.16
CA ASP A 15 -89.43 24.37 18.18
C ASP A 15 -89.72 25.61 19.04
N ASN A 16 -90.65 26.47 18.58
CA ASN A 16 -91.14 27.59 19.40
C ASN A 16 -92.32 27.15 20.31
N GLY A 17 -92.63 25.84 20.33
CA GLY A 17 -93.69 25.24 21.13
C GLY A 17 -93.25 24.85 22.54
N ASP A 18 -91.94 24.67 22.78
CA ASP A 18 -91.41 24.17 24.05
C ASP A 18 -90.93 25.24 25.04
N LEU A 19 -90.84 26.52 24.64
CA LEU A 19 -90.53 27.58 25.59
C LEU A 19 -91.62 27.72 26.68
N PRO A 20 -92.92 27.73 26.34
CA PRO A 20 -93.99 27.80 27.34
C PRO A 20 -94.07 26.53 28.21
N SER A 21 -93.79 25.35 27.64
CA SER A 21 -93.82 24.07 28.36
C SER A 21 -92.66 23.97 29.37
N TYR A 22 -91.46 24.40 28.96
CA TYR A 22 -90.28 24.47 29.80
C TYR A 22 -90.41 25.49 30.92
N VAL A 23 -90.93 26.68 30.61
CA VAL A 23 -91.20 27.74 31.61
C VAL A 23 -92.26 27.26 32.62
N SER A 24 -93.31 26.59 32.15
CA SER A 24 -94.35 26.04 33.02
C SER A 24 -93.80 24.94 33.94
N ALA A 25 -93.04 23.98 33.39
CA ALA A 25 -92.40 22.92 34.16
C ALA A 25 -91.37 23.45 35.16
N PHE A 26 -90.66 24.53 34.82
CA PHE A 26 -89.70 25.19 35.70
C PHE A 26 -90.39 25.91 36.87
N ILE A 27 -91.48 26.62 36.59
CA ILE A 27 -92.31 27.27 37.63
C ILE A 27 -92.92 26.22 38.56
N GLU A 28 -93.40 25.10 38.01
CA GLU A 28 -94.02 24.02 38.78
C GLU A 28 -93.00 23.29 39.66
N LYS A 29 -91.75 23.16 39.19
CA LYS A 29 -90.62 22.56 39.92
C LYS A 29 -90.08 23.44 41.04
N GLU A 30 -89.99 24.75 40.85
CA GLU A 30 -89.38 25.66 41.84
C GLU A 30 -90.38 26.30 42.81
N VAL A 31 -91.64 26.50 42.39
CA VAL A 31 -92.64 27.22 43.20
C VAL A 31 -93.58 26.26 43.93
N GLY A 32 -94.00 25.14 43.31
CA GLY A 32 -94.94 24.18 43.92
C GLY A 32 -96.28 24.81 44.37
N SER A 33 -97.24 23.99 44.81
CA SER A 33 -98.61 24.42 45.16
C SER A 33 -98.76 25.10 46.54
N ASP A 34 -97.68 25.63 47.12
CA ASP A 34 -97.66 26.19 48.49
C ASP A 34 -97.45 27.73 48.48
N LEU A 35 -98.37 28.46 49.10
CA LEU A 35 -98.44 29.94 49.07
C LEU A 35 -97.24 30.63 49.76
N LYS A 36 -96.42 29.90 50.53
CA LYS A 36 -95.19 30.41 51.17
C LYS A 36 -93.96 30.39 50.26
N SER A 37 -94.02 29.72 49.10
CA SER A 37 -92.94 29.62 48.12
C SER A 37 -92.73 30.90 47.30
N LEU A 38 -93.69 31.84 47.32
CA LEU A 38 -93.62 33.11 46.57
C LEU A 38 -92.39 33.97 46.91
N LYS A 39 -91.86 33.90 48.15
CA LYS A 39 -90.61 34.59 48.50
C LYS A 39 -89.36 34.01 47.81
N LYS A 40 -89.42 32.78 47.33
CA LYS A 40 -88.35 32.17 46.51
C LYS A 40 -88.41 32.69 45.07
N LEU A 41 -89.58 33.10 44.59
CA LEU A 41 -89.76 33.66 43.25
C LEU A 41 -89.01 34.99 43.11
N ASP A 42 -89.04 35.86 44.13
CA ASP A 42 -88.25 37.11 44.12
C ASP A 42 -86.74 36.83 44.04
N LYS A 43 -86.24 35.88 44.84
CA LYS A 43 -84.83 35.45 44.75
C LYS A 43 -84.48 34.83 43.40
N LEU A 44 -85.38 34.06 42.81
CA LEU A 44 -85.18 33.41 41.52
C LEU A 44 -85.19 34.45 40.39
N ILE A 45 -86.07 35.46 40.47
CA ILE A 45 -86.09 36.59 39.54
C ILE A 45 -84.79 37.38 39.65
N GLU A 46 -84.33 37.68 40.86
CA GLU A 46 -83.08 38.40 41.12
C GLU A 46 -81.88 37.62 40.54
N GLN A 47 -81.83 36.31 40.78
CA GLN A 47 -80.80 35.41 40.25
C GLN A 47 -80.89 35.26 38.72
N MET A 48 -82.09 35.24 38.14
CA MET A 48 -82.29 35.19 36.70
C MET A 48 -81.90 36.52 36.03
N THR A 49 -82.17 37.65 36.67
CA THR A 49 -81.75 38.97 36.18
C THR A 49 -80.24 39.15 36.26
N GLU A 50 -79.59 38.68 37.33
CA GLU A 50 -78.14 38.73 37.47
C GLU A 50 -77.46 37.81 36.44
N ASN A 51 -77.97 36.59 36.25
CA ASN A 51 -77.50 35.68 35.21
C ASN A 51 -77.70 36.27 33.80
N LYS A 52 -78.85 36.90 33.53
CA LYS A 52 -79.11 37.57 32.26
C LYS A 52 -78.14 38.73 32.02
N MET A 53 -77.89 39.55 33.04
CA MET A 53 -76.95 40.67 32.96
C MET A 53 -75.51 40.19 32.70
N GLN A 54 -75.07 39.13 33.38
CA GLN A 54 -73.75 38.52 33.15
C GLN A 54 -73.62 37.92 31.75
N LEU A 55 -74.66 37.24 31.25
CA LEU A 55 -74.69 36.71 29.89
C LEU A 55 -74.65 37.83 28.85
N GLU A 56 -75.39 38.92 29.06
CA GLU A 56 -75.38 40.09 28.17
C GLU A 56 -74.00 40.79 28.17
N GLU A 57 -73.36 40.93 29.33
CA GLU A 57 -72.00 41.49 29.45
C GLU A 57 -70.95 40.58 28.78
N GLN A 58 -71.04 39.27 28.99
CA GLN A 58 -70.16 38.30 28.31
C GLN A 58 -70.36 38.33 26.81
N VAL A 59 -71.60 38.37 26.32
CA VAL A 59 -71.90 38.45 24.88
C VAL A 59 -71.37 39.76 24.30
N LEU A 60 -71.51 40.90 24.97
CA LEU A 60 -70.96 42.19 24.51
C LEU A 60 -69.42 42.20 24.47
N THR A 61 -68.79 41.60 25.48
CA THR A 61 -67.32 41.49 25.54
C THR A 61 -66.81 40.55 24.45
N ILE A 62 -67.46 39.40 24.29
CA ILE A 62 -67.13 38.41 23.26
C ILE A 62 -67.42 38.96 21.84
N SER A 63 -68.54 39.66 21.64
CA SER A 63 -68.92 40.23 20.34
C SER A 63 -68.01 41.38 19.92
N SER A 64 -67.34 42.06 20.87
CA SER A 64 -66.39 43.13 20.57
C SER A 64 -64.94 42.65 20.49
N GLU A 65 -64.56 41.60 21.20
CA GLU A 65 -63.20 41.03 21.14
C GLU A 65 -63.00 40.06 19.96
N ILE A 66 -63.98 39.21 19.62
CA ILE A 66 -63.84 38.23 18.54
C ILE A 66 -63.54 38.90 17.19
N PRO A 67 -64.27 39.94 16.74
CA PRO A 67 -63.98 40.60 15.47
C PRO A 67 -62.59 41.25 15.45
N LYS A 68 -62.15 41.83 16.57
CA LYS A 68 -60.80 42.42 16.70
C LYS A 68 -59.72 41.36 16.63
N ARG A 69 -59.91 40.21 17.29
CA ARG A 69 -58.98 39.07 17.23
C ARG A 69 -58.93 38.49 15.82
N ILE A 70 -60.08 38.27 15.17
CA ILE A 70 -60.15 37.80 13.78
C ILE A 70 -59.47 38.80 12.84
N GLN A 71 -59.73 40.09 12.98
CA GLN A 71 -59.11 41.12 12.15
C GLN A 71 -57.59 41.21 12.36
N SER A 72 -57.12 41.06 13.61
CA SER A 72 -55.69 41.00 13.90
C SER A 72 -55.03 39.73 13.34
N ALA A 73 -55.70 38.58 13.43
CA ALA A 73 -55.21 37.32 12.88
C ALA A 73 -55.19 37.35 11.34
N LEU A 74 -56.20 37.94 10.72
CA LEU A 74 -56.27 38.14 9.27
C LEU A 74 -55.15 39.06 8.80
N LYS A 75 -54.93 40.18 9.49
CA LYS A 75 -53.85 41.12 9.20
C LYS A 75 -52.48 40.45 9.33
N ASN A 76 -52.25 39.69 10.40
CA ASN A 76 -51.01 38.94 10.60
C ASN A 76 -50.81 37.86 9.51
N ALA A 77 -51.89 37.22 9.05
CA ALA A 77 -51.83 36.24 7.96
C ALA A 77 -51.52 36.91 6.60
N GLU A 78 -52.08 38.09 6.34
CA GLU A 78 -51.76 38.90 5.15
C GLU A 78 -50.31 39.39 5.17
N GLU A 79 -49.84 39.91 6.31
CA GLU A 79 -48.44 40.32 6.50
C GLU A 79 -47.50 39.13 6.32
N SER A 80 -47.80 37.97 6.92
CA SER A 80 -47.00 36.74 6.76
C SER A 80 -46.95 36.26 5.32
N LYS A 81 -48.06 36.34 4.58
CA LYS A 81 -48.13 36.01 3.15
C LYS A 81 -47.26 36.98 2.33
N GLN A 82 -47.28 38.26 2.65
CA GLN A 82 -46.46 39.26 1.97
C GLN A 82 -44.96 39.02 2.22
N PHE A 83 -44.57 38.70 3.46
CA PHE A 83 -43.21 38.27 3.78
C PHE A 83 -42.82 37.00 3.02
N LEU A 84 -43.69 35.99 2.99
CA LEU A 84 -43.42 34.74 2.26
C LEU A 84 -43.16 34.99 0.77
N ASN A 85 -43.97 35.85 0.14
CA ASN A 85 -43.80 36.20 -1.27
C ASN A 85 -42.47 36.93 -1.51
N GLN A 86 -42.08 37.85 -0.63
CA GLN A 86 -40.77 38.52 -0.72
C GLN A 86 -39.61 37.53 -0.56
N PHE A 87 -39.72 36.56 0.37
CA PHE A 87 -38.72 35.51 0.51
C PHE A 87 -38.63 34.62 -0.74
N LEU A 88 -39.76 34.30 -1.37
CA LEU A 88 -39.80 33.52 -2.60
C LEU A 88 -39.13 34.27 -3.77
N GLU A 89 -39.39 35.58 -3.89
CA GLU A 89 -38.72 36.45 -4.88
C GLU A 89 -37.22 36.52 -4.63
N GLN A 90 -36.78 36.64 -3.38
CA GLN A 90 -35.36 36.61 -3.03
C GLN A 90 -34.71 35.26 -3.34
N GLU A 91 -35.39 34.14 -3.06
CA GLU A 91 -34.93 32.79 -3.36
C GLU A 91 -34.74 32.61 -4.88
N THR A 92 -35.73 32.98 -5.67
CA THR A 92 -35.65 32.87 -7.14
C THR A 92 -34.55 33.74 -7.72
N HIS A 93 -34.38 34.97 -7.22
CA HIS A 93 -33.27 35.83 -7.60
C HIS A 93 -31.92 35.21 -7.24
N LEU A 94 -31.76 34.73 -6.01
CA LEU A 94 -30.53 34.08 -5.55
C LEU A 94 -30.21 32.83 -6.39
N PHE A 95 -31.20 31.99 -6.66
CA PHE A 95 -31.05 30.80 -7.50
C PHE A 95 -30.59 31.15 -8.92
N SER A 96 -31.19 32.19 -9.52
CA SER A 96 -30.79 32.66 -10.85
C SER A 96 -29.36 33.23 -10.86
N SER A 97 -28.99 33.98 -9.81
CA SER A 97 -27.64 34.53 -9.65
C SER A 97 -26.60 33.41 -9.49
N ILE A 98 -26.88 32.40 -8.65
CA ILE A 98 -26.01 31.23 -8.45
C ILE A 98 -25.83 30.48 -9.77
N ASN A 99 -26.90 30.19 -10.52
CA ASN A 99 -26.79 29.51 -11.80
C ASN A 99 -26.02 30.33 -12.84
N SER A 100 -26.22 31.65 -12.88
CA SER A 100 -25.43 32.52 -13.76
C SER A 100 -23.94 32.48 -13.40
N HIS A 101 -23.60 32.51 -12.11
CA HIS A 101 -22.22 32.40 -11.64
C HIS A 101 -21.63 31.03 -11.97
N LEU A 102 -22.39 29.93 -11.80
CA LEU A 102 -21.94 28.58 -12.17
C LEU A 102 -21.70 28.45 -13.69
N LEU A 103 -22.61 28.94 -14.52
CA LEU A 103 -22.43 28.94 -15.99
C LEU A 103 -21.24 29.79 -16.43
N THR A 104 -21.04 30.94 -15.79
CA THR A 104 -19.87 31.79 -16.07
C THR A 104 -18.59 31.11 -15.57
N ALA A 105 -18.68 30.29 -14.52
CA ALA A 105 -17.53 29.66 -13.91
C ALA A 105 -17.09 28.34 -14.56
N GLN A 106 -18.01 27.68 -15.25
CA GLN A 106 -17.78 26.38 -15.86
C GLN A 106 -16.63 26.37 -16.89
N PRO A 107 -16.49 27.35 -17.81
CA PRO A 107 -15.40 27.35 -18.80
C PRO A 107 -14.02 27.45 -18.14
N TRP A 108 -13.83 28.34 -17.15
CA TRP A 108 -12.53 28.45 -16.49
C TRP A 108 -12.24 27.24 -15.60
N MET A 109 -13.27 26.56 -15.08
CA MET A 109 -13.10 25.31 -14.34
C MET A 109 -12.64 24.17 -15.25
N GLU A 110 -13.16 24.10 -16.47
CA GLU A 110 -12.70 23.18 -17.52
C GLU A 110 -11.25 23.50 -17.93
N ASP A 111 -10.91 24.78 -18.17
CA ASP A 111 -9.56 25.22 -18.49
C ASP A 111 -8.56 24.89 -17.35
N LEU A 112 -8.98 25.10 -16.09
CA LEU A 112 -8.18 24.78 -14.92
C LEU A 112 -8.00 23.27 -14.75
N GLY A 113 -9.04 22.47 -15.02
CA GLY A 113 -8.95 21.01 -15.06
C GLY A 113 -7.98 20.53 -16.15
N ALA A 114 -7.99 21.15 -17.32
CA ALA A 114 -7.04 20.87 -18.39
C ALA A 114 -5.59 21.24 -17.99
N MET A 115 -5.38 22.39 -17.35
CA MET A 115 -4.06 22.77 -16.82
C MET A 115 -3.57 21.81 -15.74
N ILE A 116 -4.43 21.39 -14.81
CA ILE A 116 -4.06 20.40 -13.78
C ILE A 116 -3.63 19.09 -14.45
N SER A 117 -4.39 18.60 -15.44
CA SER A 117 -4.03 17.38 -16.17
C SER A 117 -2.67 17.50 -16.88
N GLN A 118 -2.37 18.68 -17.44
CA GLN A 118 -1.05 18.95 -18.04
C GLN A 118 0.07 18.97 -16.99
N ILE A 119 -0.19 19.53 -15.81
CA ILE A 119 0.77 19.52 -14.69
C ILE A 119 1.06 18.09 -14.28
N GLU A 120 0.04 17.26 -14.06
CA GLU A 120 0.20 15.84 -13.72
C GLU A 120 1.00 15.07 -14.78
N GLU A 121 0.74 15.35 -16.07
CA GLU A 121 1.52 14.75 -17.16
C GLU A 121 2.98 15.18 -17.13
N ILE A 122 3.27 16.47 -16.92
CA ILE A 122 4.64 16.99 -16.82
C ILE A 122 5.35 16.40 -15.61
N GLU A 123 4.68 16.29 -14.46
CA GLU A 123 5.23 15.67 -13.25
C GLU A 123 5.63 14.21 -13.49
N ARG A 124 4.81 13.45 -14.24
CA ARG A 124 5.14 12.08 -14.63
C ARG A 124 6.39 12.01 -15.50
N HIS A 125 6.50 12.88 -16.52
CA HIS A 125 7.69 12.94 -17.38
C HIS A 125 8.94 13.37 -16.59
N LEU A 126 8.80 14.34 -15.69
CA LEU A 126 9.88 14.83 -14.84
C LEU A 126 10.36 13.74 -13.87
N ALA A 127 9.45 12.97 -13.28
CA ALA A 127 9.81 11.81 -12.45
C ALA A 127 10.60 10.77 -13.26
N TYR A 128 10.17 10.47 -14.49
CA TYR A 128 10.88 9.54 -15.37
C TYR A 128 12.31 10.03 -15.70
N LEU A 129 12.46 11.32 -16.04
CA LEU A 129 13.78 11.91 -16.31
C LEU A 129 14.69 11.94 -15.08
N LYS A 130 14.14 12.18 -13.89
CA LYS A 130 14.89 12.10 -12.63
C LYS A 130 15.46 10.70 -12.40
N TRP A 131 14.68 9.66 -12.70
CA TRP A 131 15.18 8.27 -12.61
C TRP A 131 16.31 8.00 -13.60
N ILE A 132 16.20 8.45 -14.85
CA ILE A 132 17.28 8.30 -15.82
C ILE A 132 18.54 9.01 -15.32
N SER A 133 18.42 10.27 -14.91
CA SER A 133 19.54 11.05 -14.39
C SER A 133 20.20 10.37 -13.19
N GLN A 134 19.41 9.77 -12.28
CA GLN A 134 19.95 9.05 -11.13
C GLN A 134 20.70 7.78 -11.56
N ILE A 135 20.18 7.02 -12.53
CA ILE A 135 20.84 5.81 -13.04
C ILE A 135 22.17 6.18 -13.72
N GLU A 136 22.18 7.25 -14.51
CA GLU A 136 23.40 7.77 -15.16
C GLU A 136 24.42 8.25 -14.12
N GLU A 137 23.99 8.99 -13.09
CA GLU A 137 24.88 9.43 -12.01
C GLU A 137 25.49 8.25 -11.25
N LEU A 138 24.71 7.21 -10.94
CA LEU A 138 25.23 5.99 -10.31
C LEU A 138 26.24 5.27 -11.22
N SER A 139 25.96 5.22 -12.52
CA SER A 139 26.88 4.66 -13.53
C SER A 139 28.20 5.44 -13.60
N ASP A 140 28.14 6.76 -13.62
CA ASP A 140 29.33 7.64 -13.63
C ASP A 140 30.15 7.49 -12.35
N ASN A 141 29.48 7.39 -11.20
CA ASN A 141 30.14 7.11 -9.93
C ASN A 141 30.89 5.77 -9.97
N ILE A 142 30.27 4.69 -10.46
CA ILE A 142 30.96 3.39 -10.62
C ILE A 142 32.20 3.54 -11.51
N GLN A 143 32.07 4.24 -12.64
CA GLN A 143 33.19 4.48 -13.54
C GLN A 143 34.33 5.24 -12.84
N GLN A 144 34.02 6.30 -12.09
CA GLN A 144 35.01 7.09 -11.37
C GLN A 144 35.73 6.28 -10.28
N TYR A 145 34.99 5.46 -9.52
CA TYR A 145 35.58 4.58 -8.51
C TYR A 145 36.48 3.51 -9.15
N LEU A 146 36.12 3.00 -10.33
CA LEU A 146 36.98 2.09 -11.09
C LEU A 146 38.28 2.76 -11.57
N MET A 147 38.22 4.03 -12.01
CA MET A 147 39.41 4.78 -12.44
C MET A 147 40.36 5.11 -11.27
N THR A 148 39.81 5.35 -10.08
CA THR A 148 40.59 5.61 -8.85
C THR A 148 41.02 4.35 -8.11
N ASN A 149 40.76 3.17 -8.70
CA ASN A 149 40.99 1.84 -8.14
C ASN A 149 40.29 1.56 -6.79
N ASN A 150 39.19 2.28 -6.52
CA ASN A 150 38.36 2.06 -5.35
C ASN A 150 37.22 1.06 -5.64
N VAL A 151 37.59 -0.20 -5.81
CA VAL A 151 36.66 -1.29 -6.16
C VAL A 151 35.58 -1.59 -5.09
N PRO A 152 35.84 -1.52 -3.77
CA PRO A 152 34.80 -1.82 -2.78
C PRO A 152 33.61 -0.86 -2.83
N GLU A 153 33.84 0.40 -3.15
CA GLU A 153 32.82 1.44 -3.25
C GLU A 153 32.01 1.25 -4.53
N ALA A 154 32.67 0.95 -5.65
CA ALA A 154 32.03 0.57 -6.90
C ALA A 154 31.09 -0.65 -6.73
N ALA A 155 31.55 -1.69 -6.00
CA ALA A 155 30.72 -2.86 -5.71
C ALA A 155 29.52 -2.52 -4.81
N SER A 156 29.67 -1.57 -3.88
CA SER A 156 28.58 -1.14 -3.00
C SER A 156 27.51 -0.34 -3.77
N ILE A 157 27.92 0.50 -4.72
CA ILE A 157 26.99 1.24 -5.59
C ILE A 157 26.26 0.29 -6.53
N LEU A 158 26.95 -0.71 -7.09
CA LEU A 158 26.29 -1.72 -7.91
C LEU A 158 25.26 -2.53 -7.11
N ALA A 159 25.56 -2.88 -5.85
CA ALA A 159 24.60 -3.54 -4.97
C ALA A 159 23.36 -2.65 -4.73
N TYR A 160 23.57 -1.35 -4.49
CA TYR A 160 22.48 -0.38 -4.39
C TYR A 160 21.66 -0.26 -5.70
N MET A 161 22.32 -0.25 -6.86
CA MET A 161 21.62 -0.29 -8.16
C MET A 161 20.79 -1.57 -8.31
N ALA A 162 21.30 -2.73 -7.91
CA ALA A 162 20.55 -3.98 -7.93
C ALA A 162 19.30 -3.91 -7.04
N GLU A 163 19.39 -3.30 -5.85
CA GLU A 163 18.22 -3.07 -4.98
C GLU A 163 17.20 -2.10 -5.60
N LEU A 164 17.67 -1.05 -6.28
CA LEU A 164 16.80 -0.13 -7.02
C LEU A 164 16.07 -0.84 -8.16
N ASP A 165 16.74 -1.72 -8.89
CA ASP A 165 16.11 -2.51 -9.94
C ASP A 165 14.99 -3.41 -9.40
N ILE A 166 15.19 -4.03 -8.23
CA ILE A 166 14.15 -4.83 -7.53
C ILE A 166 12.95 -3.94 -7.16
N LYS A 167 13.19 -2.78 -6.54
CA LYS A 167 12.13 -1.85 -6.13
C LYS A 167 11.35 -1.30 -7.32
N LEU A 168 12.03 -1.08 -8.45
CA LEU A 168 11.40 -0.54 -9.64
C LEU A 168 10.52 -1.57 -10.37
N GLN A 169 10.66 -2.89 -10.13
CA GLN A 169 9.87 -3.92 -10.83
C GLN A 169 8.35 -3.74 -10.73
N GLU A 170 7.86 -3.06 -9.69
CA GLU A 170 6.43 -2.74 -9.53
C GLU A 170 5.92 -1.67 -10.52
N SER A 171 6.84 -0.95 -11.17
CA SER A 171 6.52 0.11 -12.13
C SER A 171 6.01 -0.44 -13.45
N SER A 172 5.04 0.26 -14.05
CA SER A 172 4.58 -0.02 -15.42
C SER A 172 5.56 0.45 -16.51
N CYS A 173 6.65 1.14 -16.15
CA CYS A 173 7.62 1.71 -17.09
C CYS A 173 8.62 0.67 -17.63
N THR A 174 8.20 -0.16 -18.58
CA THR A 174 9.02 -1.25 -19.15
C THR A 174 10.38 -0.83 -19.71
N HIS A 175 10.46 0.33 -20.38
CA HIS A 175 11.70 0.85 -20.95
C HIS A 175 12.71 1.27 -19.87
N LEU A 176 12.24 1.89 -18.79
CA LEU A 176 13.09 2.27 -17.66
C LEU A 176 13.64 1.04 -16.95
N LEU A 177 12.79 0.01 -16.76
CA LEU A 177 13.21 -1.26 -16.18
C LEU A 177 14.25 -1.97 -17.04
N THR A 178 14.04 -1.98 -18.35
CA THR A 178 14.99 -2.58 -19.29
C THR A 178 16.33 -1.84 -19.26
N PHE A 179 16.30 -0.50 -19.24
CA PHE A 179 17.49 0.32 -19.12
C PHE A 179 18.24 0.06 -17.81
N MET A 180 17.53 0.08 -16.67
CA MET A 180 18.10 -0.21 -15.36
C MET A 180 18.76 -1.59 -15.31
N ARG A 181 18.04 -2.62 -15.77
CA ARG A 181 18.55 -4.00 -15.81
C ARG A 181 19.76 -4.14 -16.72
N ALA A 182 19.76 -3.46 -17.87
CA ALA A 182 20.90 -3.45 -18.79
C ALA A 182 22.14 -2.78 -18.16
N THR A 183 21.95 -1.66 -17.47
CA THR A 183 23.03 -0.94 -16.77
C THR A 183 23.60 -1.76 -15.61
N VAL A 184 22.75 -2.39 -14.80
CA VAL A 184 23.19 -3.33 -13.75
C VAL A 184 23.97 -4.49 -14.37
N LYS A 185 23.47 -5.09 -15.45
CA LYS A 185 24.15 -6.19 -16.15
C LYS A 185 25.51 -5.80 -16.70
N PHE A 186 25.62 -4.60 -17.27
CA PHE A 186 26.85 -4.07 -17.82
C PHE A 186 27.92 -3.92 -16.74
N TRP A 187 27.61 -3.22 -15.64
CA TRP A 187 28.55 -3.00 -14.55
C TRP A 187 28.87 -4.26 -13.76
N HIS A 188 27.88 -5.13 -13.56
CA HIS A 188 28.10 -6.43 -12.92
C HIS A 188 29.11 -7.26 -13.67
N LYS A 189 29.03 -7.31 -15.01
CA LYS A 189 29.99 -8.04 -15.83
C LYS A 189 31.42 -7.50 -15.63
N ILE A 190 31.60 -6.18 -15.74
CA ILE A 190 32.93 -5.55 -15.61
C ILE A 190 33.53 -5.80 -14.22
N LEU A 191 32.76 -5.56 -13.16
CA LEU A 191 33.21 -5.73 -11.78
C LEU A 191 33.47 -7.20 -11.45
N LYS A 192 32.58 -8.11 -11.88
CA LYS A 192 32.74 -9.55 -11.69
C LYS A 192 34.00 -10.06 -12.38
N ASP A 193 34.25 -9.67 -13.63
CA ASP A 193 35.44 -10.10 -14.38
C ASP A 193 36.72 -9.61 -13.69
N LYS A 194 36.78 -8.33 -13.28
CA LYS A 194 37.93 -7.76 -12.56
C LYS A 194 38.16 -8.46 -11.22
N LEU A 195 37.15 -8.51 -10.35
CA LEU A 195 37.26 -9.11 -9.02
C LEU A 195 37.56 -10.61 -9.07
N THR A 196 36.99 -11.33 -10.04
CA THR A 196 37.30 -12.75 -10.25
C THR A 196 38.76 -12.93 -10.62
N SER A 197 39.30 -12.12 -11.54
CA SER A 197 40.71 -12.17 -11.92
C SER A 197 41.63 -11.90 -10.73
N ASP A 198 41.38 -10.82 -9.98
CA ASP A 198 42.18 -10.44 -8.81
C ASP A 198 42.12 -11.53 -7.73
N PHE A 199 40.94 -12.12 -7.53
CA PHE A 199 40.74 -13.20 -6.56
C PHE A 199 41.42 -14.50 -6.99
N GLU A 200 41.38 -14.86 -8.28
CA GLU A 200 42.10 -16.02 -8.83
C GLU A 200 43.62 -15.88 -8.65
N GLU A 201 44.18 -14.67 -8.77
CA GLU A 201 45.59 -14.40 -8.52
C GLU A 201 45.97 -14.64 -7.05
N ILE A 202 45.17 -14.13 -6.11
CA ILE A 202 45.38 -14.36 -4.67
C ILE A 202 45.25 -15.85 -4.32
N LEU A 203 44.26 -16.54 -4.90
CA LEU A 203 44.09 -17.99 -4.73
C LEU A 203 45.32 -18.75 -5.26
N ALA A 204 45.89 -18.34 -6.40
CA ALA A 204 47.10 -18.96 -6.94
C ALA A 204 48.31 -18.79 -6.02
N GLN A 205 48.46 -17.62 -5.37
CA GLN A 205 49.51 -17.37 -4.37
C GLN A 205 49.34 -18.25 -3.12
N LEU A 206 48.10 -18.58 -2.77
CA LEU A 206 47.78 -19.53 -1.70
C LEU A 206 47.89 -21.00 -2.13
N HIS A 207 48.36 -21.29 -3.34
CA HIS A 207 48.41 -22.62 -3.93
C HIS A 207 47.05 -23.32 -4.00
N TRP A 208 45.98 -22.55 -4.16
CA TRP A 208 44.65 -23.07 -4.38
C TRP A 208 44.49 -23.61 -5.82
N PRO A 209 43.76 -24.72 -6.04
CA PRO A 209 43.20 -25.63 -5.05
C PRO A 209 44.24 -26.57 -4.43
N PHE A 210 43.98 -27.05 -3.21
CA PHE A 210 44.79 -28.04 -2.50
C PHE A 210 44.55 -29.45 -3.04
N ILE A 211 45.34 -29.84 -4.04
CA ILE A 211 45.24 -31.16 -4.70
C ILE A 211 45.91 -32.27 -3.88
N THR A 212 46.94 -31.91 -3.12
CA THR A 212 47.74 -32.82 -2.30
C THR A 212 47.50 -32.51 -0.82
N PRO A 213 47.49 -33.51 0.09
CA PRO A 213 47.22 -33.28 1.51
C PRO A 213 48.16 -32.24 2.14
N PRO A 214 47.66 -31.40 3.06
CA PRO A 214 48.42 -30.29 3.65
C PRO A 214 49.73 -30.72 4.35
N GLN A 215 49.79 -31.94 4.90
CA GLN A 215 51.02 -32.49 5.52
C GLN A 215 52.21 -32.60 4.56
N SER A 216 51.95 -32.77 3.26
CA SER A 216 52.98 -32.91 2.22
C SER A 216 53.50 -31.57 1.71
N GLN A 217 52.80 -30.45 1.98
CA GLN A 217 53.18 -29.11 1.53
C GLN A 217 54.03 -28.36 2.57
N ALA A 218 53.98 -28.78 3.84
CA ALA A 218 54.71 -28.16 4.95
C ALA A 218 56.23 -28.39 4.92
N ALA A 219 56.74 -29.29 4.08
CA ALA A 219 58.14 -29.71 4.11
C ALA A 219 59.11 -28.83 3.28
N GLY A 220 58.65 -27.79 2.57
CA GLY A 220 59.52 -27.05 1.63
C GLY A 220 59.28 -25.56 1.44
N LEU A 221 58.31 -24.92 2.10
CA LEU A 221 58.00 -23.52 1.86
C LEU A 221 58.07 -22.71 3.16
N SER A 222 59.16 -21.96 3.29
CA SER A 222 59.27 -20.84 4.23
C SER A 222 58.05 -19.93 4.10
N ARG A 223 57.32 -19.75 5.21
CA ARG A 223 56.17 -18.84 5.32
C ARG A 223 56.57 -17.46 4.79
N PRO A 224 55.96 -16.94 3.71
CA PRO A 224 56.32 -15.63 3.17
C PRO A 224 56.08 -14.55 4.23
N ALA A 225 57.00 -13.58 4.35
CA ALA A 225 56.83 -12.44 5.23
C ALA A 225 55.55 -11.63 4.95
N SER A 226 54.99 -11.75 3.73
CA SER A 226 53.75 -11.12 3.24
C SER A 226 52.46 -11.92 3.52
N ALA A 227 52.53 -13.05 4.25
CA ALA A 227 51.35 -13.86 4.56
C ALA A 227 50.15 -13.08 5.14
N PRO A 228 50.29 -12.17 6.13
CA PRO A 228 49.14 -11.43 6.66
C PRO A 228 48.46 -10.51 5.63
N ASP A 229 49.25 -9.93 4.71
CA ASP A 229 48.72 -9.04 3.66
C ASP A 229 47.89 -9.82 2.63
N ILE A 230 48.33 -11.03 2.27
CA ILE A 230 47.61 -11.93 1.34
C ILE A 230 46.24 -12.31 1.91
N TYR A 231 46.16 -12.65 3.19
CA TYR A 231 44.87 -13.00 3.83
C TYR A 231 43.94 -11.78 3.97
N THR A 232 44.50 -10.59 4.22
CA THR A 232 43.69 -9.35 4.28
C THR A 232 43.12 -9.00 2.90
N ASN A 233 43.92 -9.18 1.85
CA ASN A 233 43.48 -9.01 0.47
C ASN A 233 42.42 -10.05 0.07
N LEU A 234 42.60 -11.31 0.50
CA LEU A 234 41.62 -12.38 0.32
C LEU A 234 40.28 -12.01 0.98
N GLU A 235 40.29 -11.58 2.25
CA GLU A 235 39.08 -11.16 2.97
C GLU A 235 38.39 -10.00 2.26
N THR A 236 39.16 -9.01 1.80
CA THR A 236 38.63 -7.84 1.08
C THR A 236 37.95 -8.24 -0.23
N LEU A 237 38.63 -9.01 -1.08
CA LEU A 237 38.08 -9.47 -2.37
C LEU A 237 36.89 -10.41 -2.16
N PHE A 238 36.92 -11.26 -1.15
CA PHE A 238 35.81 -12.15 -0.80
C PHE A 238 34.57 -11.35 -0.42
N CYS A 239 34.71 -10.33 0.44
CA CYS A 239 33.62 -9.43 0.81
C CYS A 239 33.09 -8.63 -0.39
N GLN A 240 33.96 -8.18 -1.29
CA GLN A 240 33.56 -7.47 -2.51
C GLN A 240 32.76 -8.36 -3.46
N LEU A 241 33.22 -9.60 -3.69
CA LEU A 241 32.48 -10.60 -4.47
C LEU A 241 31.14 -10.95 -3.81
N LEU A 242 31.07 -10.97 -2.48
CA LEU A 242 29.81 -11.20 -1.76
C LEU A 242 28.82 -10.04 -1.92
N LYS A 243 29.29 -8.78 -2.00
CA LYS A 243 28.42 -7.63 -2.31
C LYS A 243 27.78 -7.73 -3.71
N LEU A 244 28.46 -8.38 -4.65
CA LEU A 244 27.94 -8.65 -5.99
C LEU A 244 26.92 -9.82 -6.02
N GLN A 245 26.64 -10.47 -4.90
CA GLN A 245 25.72 -11.61 -4.85
C GLN A 245 24.31 -11.21 -5.31
N THR A 246 23.79 -10.08 -4.83
CA THR A 246 22.44 -9.60 -5.18
C THR A 246 22.30 -9.37 -6.68
N SER A 247 23.28 -8.70 -7.30
CA SER A 247 23.28 -8.49 -8.75
C SER A 247 23.49 -9.80 -9.52
N ASP A 248 24.27 -10.75 -9.00
CA ASP A 248 24.46 -12.05 -9.63
C ASP A 248 23.18 -12.90 -9.63
N GLU A 249 22.42 -12.90 -8.53
CA GLU A 249 21.14 -13.60 -8.40
C GLU A 249 20.05 -13.00 -9.28
N LEU A 250 20.05 -11.67 -9.46
CA LEU A 250 19.13 -11.00 -10.38
C LEU A 250 19.41 -11.32 -11.85
N LEU A 251 20.66 -11.62 -12.20
CA LEU A 251 21.10 -11.80 -13.59
C LEU A 251 21.24 -13.27 -14.00
N THR A 252 21.43 -14.16 -13.04
CA THR A 252 21.68 -15.58 -13.28
C THR A 252 20.41 -16.37 -13.05
N GLU A 253 19.91 -17.03 -14.09
CA GLU A 253 18.82 -17.99 -13.91
C GLU A 253 19.29 -19.14 -13.02
N PRO A 254 18.45 -19.61 -12.08
CA PRO A 254 18.78 -20.76 -11.25
C PRO A 254 19.09 -21.95 -12.15
N LYS A 255 20.29 -22.52 -12.02
CA LYS A 255 20.62 -23.77 -12.72
C LYS A 255 19.65 -24.85 -12.25
N GLN A 256 18.71 -25.21 -13.12
CA GLN A 256 17.77 -26.29 -12.85
C GLN A 256 18.55 -27.60 -12.74
N LEU A 257 18.38 -28.28 -11.61
CA LEU A 257 18.88 -29.63 -11.43
C LEU A 257 18.24 -30.56 -12.46
N PRO A 258 18.95 -31.61 -12.94
CA PRO A 258 18.38 -32.57 -13.87
C PRO A 258 17.06 -33.14 -13.32
N GLU A 259 15.95 -32.96 -14.06
CA GLU A 259 14.58 -33.30 -13.64
C GLU A 259 14.45 -34.74 -13.11
N LYS A 260 15.25 -35.64 -13.66
CA LYS A 260 15.29 -37.06 -13.33
C LYS A 260 15.59 -37.40 -11.86
N TYR A 261 16.10 -36.45 -11.07
CA TYR A 261 16.44 -36.69 -9.66
C TYR A 261 15.41 -36.13 -8.67
N CYS A 262 14.35 -35.44 -9.12
CA CYS A 262 13.29 -34.85 -8.28
C CYS A 262 13.82 -34.15 -7.00
N LEU A 263 14.94 -33.43 -7.13
CA LEU A 263 15.57 -32.75 -6.00
C LEU A 263 14.88 -31.41 -5.72
N PRO A 264 14.80 -30.98 -4.45
CA PRO A 264 14.27 -29.66 -4.11
C PRO A 264 15.10 -28.55 -4.75
N ALA A 265 14.45 -27.44 -5.10
CA ALA A 265 15.13 -26.25 -5.59
C ALA A 265 16.13 -25.78 -4.53
N SER A 266 17.42 -25.78 -4.90
CA SER A 266 18.49 -25.32 -4.03
C SER A 266 18.90 -23.91 -4.43
N PRO A 267 19.17 -23.00 -3.47
CA PRO A 267 19.66 -21.66 -3.79
C PRO A 267 20.97 -21.72 -4.58
N ALA A 268 21.28 -20.68 -5.36
CA ALA A 268 22.56 -20.60 -6.06
C ALA A 268 23.73 -20.65 -5.06
N ILE A 269 24.88 -21.17 -5.49
CA ILE A 269 26.10 -21.12 -4.66
C ILE A 269 26.57 -19.68 -4.59
N ILE A 270 27.05 -19.21 -3.45
CA ILE A 270 27.53 -17.82 -3.36
C ILE A 270 28.71 -17.56 -4.30
N LEU A 271 28.75 -16.37 -4.90
CA LEU A 271 29.68 -15.99 -5.96
C LEU A 271 31.16 -16.24 -5.59
N PRO A 272 31.66 -15.88 -4.40
CA PRO A 272 33.07 -16.15 -4.05
C PRO A 272 33.39 -17.65 -4.09
N ILE A 273 32.48 -18.50 -3.59
CA ILE A 273 32.68 -19.96 -3.59
C ILE A 273 32.56 -20.53 -5.01
N GLN A 274 31.69 -19.98 -5.87
CA GLN A 274 31.65 -20.37 -7.29
C GLN A 274 33.02 -20.17 -7.97
N VAL A 275 33.69 -19.04 -7.70
CA VAL A 275 35.04 -18.77 -8.22
C VAL A 275 36.03 -19.80 -7.68
N MET A 276 36.05 -20.03 -6.36
CA MET A 276 36.92 -21.03 -5.72
C MET A 276 36.74 -22.45 -6.28
N LEU A 277 35.52 -22.81 -6.70
CA LEU A 277 35.22 -24.11 -7.31
C LEU A 277 35.74 -24.24 -8.75
N THR A 278 35.87 -23.14 -9.50
CA THR A 278 36.18 -23.15 -10.94
C THR A 278 37.39 -24.02 -11.32
N PRO A 279 38.55 -23.95 -10.64
CA PRO A 279 39.69 -24.83 -10.94
C PRO A 279 39.38 -26.32 -10.76
N LEU A 280 38.61 -26.68 -9.73
CA LEU A 280 38.19 -28.06 -9.48
C LEU A 280 37.14 -28.53 -10.49
N GLN A 281 36.23 -27.66 -10.92
CA GLN A 281 35.29 -27.97 -12.00
C GLN A 281 36.02 -28.27 -13.31
N LYS A 282 37.01 -27.43 -13.69
CA LYS A 282 37.86 -27.66 -14.87
C LYS A 282 38.57 -29.01 -14.78
N ARG A 283 39.16 -29.31 -13.61
CA ARG A 283 39.85 -30.58 -13.35
C ARG A 283 38.90 -31.78 -13.43
N PHE A 284 37.73 -31.68 -12.82
CA PHE A 284 36.71 -32.73 -12.86
C PHE A 284 36.28 -33.03 -14.29
N ARG A 285 35.96 -31.98 -15.08
CA ARG A 285 35.60 -32.13 -16.51
C ARG A 285 36.73 -32.74 -17.31
N TYR A 286 37.98 -32.35 -17.05
CA TYR A 286 39.14 -32.91 -17.73
C TYR A 286 39.31 -34.41 -17.46
N HIS A 287 39.19 -34.87 -16.20
CA HIS A 287 39.43 -36.27 -15.83
C HIS A 287 38.20 -37.17 -16.06
N PHE A 288 36.99 -36.68 -15.84
CA PHE A 288 35.78 -37.49 -15.79
C PHE A 288 34.77 -37.19 -16.90
N ARG A 289 35.15 -36.42 -17.93
CA ARG A 289 34.37 -36.27 -19.17
C ARG A 289 35.27 -36.52 -20.40
N GLY A 290 34.65 -36.75 -21.55
CA GLY A 290 35.35 -37.06 -22.81
C GLY A 290 35.89 -38.49 -22.89
N ASN A 291 36.93 -38.72 -23.71
CA ASN A 291 37.42 -40.07 -24.06
C ASN A 291 38.46 -40.64 -23.09
N ARG A 292 38.57 -40.12 -21.86
CA ARG A 292 39.56 -40.62 -20.90
C ARG A 292 39.13 -41.96 -20.32
N GLN A 293 40.11 -42.81 -20.04
CA GLN A 293 39.89 -44.09 -19.36
C GLN A 293 39.22 -43.93 -17.99
N THR A 294 39.37 -42.78 -17.34
CA THR A 294 38.75 -42.43 -16.05
C THR A 294 37.27 -42.02 -16.17
N ASN A 295 36.75 -41.82 -17.38
CA ASN A 295 35.33 -41.52 -17.61
C ASN A 295 34.51 -42.82 -17.76
N VAL A 296 34.36 -43.56 -16.66
CA VAL A 296 33.59 -44.82 -16.65
C VAL A 296 32.35 -44.64 -15.78
N ILE A 297 31.16 -44.69 -16.40
CA ILE A 297 29.88 -44.53 -15.70
C ILE A 297 29.62 -45.69 -14.73
N SER A 298 30.06 -46.90 -15.07
CA SER A 298 29.91 -48.08 -14.21
C SER A 298 30.80 -48.07 -12.97
N LYS A 299 31.71 -47.09 -12.84
CA LYS A 299 32.63 -46.94 -11.71
C LYS A 299 32.48 -45.58 -11.04
N PRO A 300 31.32 -45.30 -10.43
CA PRO A 300 31.06 -44.02 -9.78
C PRO A 300 32.03 -43.69 -8.65
N GLU A 301 32.63 -44.72 -8.04
CA GLU A 301 33.59 -44.60 -6.95
C GLU A 301 34.81 -43.75 -7.31
N TRP A 302 35.21 -43.70 -8.58
CA TRP A 302 36.40 -42.95 -9.00
C TRP A 302 36.24 -41.44 -8.83
N TYR A 303 35.13 -40.89 -9.32
CA TYR A 303 34.90 -39.44 -9.18
C TYR A 303 34.34 -39.08 -7.80
N LEU A 304 33.61 -40.00 -7.14
CA LEU A 304 33.15 -39.79 -5.75
C LEU A 304 34.33 -39.74 -4.76
N ALA A 305 35.29 -40.66 -4.87
CA ALA A 305 36.50 -40.65 -4.04
C ALA A 305 37.33 -39.39 -4.29
N GLN A 306 37.45 -38.95 -5.54
CA GLN A 306 38.16 -37.73 -5.90
C GLN A 306 37.49 -36.48 -5.29
N VAL A 307 36.15 -36.38 -5.37
CA VAL A 307 35.40 -35.28 -4.76
C VAL A 307 35.53 -35.31 -3.23
N LEU A 308 35.43 -36.49 -2.61
CA LEU A 308 35.60 -36.63 -1.16
C LEU A 308 37.00 -36.19 -0.71
N MET A 309 38.04 -36.56 -1.46
CA MET A 309 39.41 -36.12 -1.21
C MET A 309 39.55 -34.60 -1.34
N TRP A 310 38.94 -33.97 -2.36
CA TRP A 310 38.94 -32.52 -2.47
C TRP A 310 38.21 -31.85 -1.30
N ILE A 311 37.05 -32.36 -0.87
CA ILE A 311 36.35 -31.82 0.30
C ILE A 311 37.25 -31.88 1.53
N GLY A 312 37.90 -33.02 1.78
CA GLY A 312 38.82 -33.19 2.91
C GLY A 312 40.05 -32.28 2.86
N ASN A 313 40.67 -32.09 1.70
CA ASN A 313 41.87 -31.25 1.58
C ASN A 313 41.60 -29.76 1.81
N HIS A 314 40.37 -29.28 1.56
CA HIS A 314 40.03 -27.85 1.68
C HIS A 314 39.27 -27.53 2.98
N SER A 315 38.82 -28.53 3.75
CA SER A 315 37.95 -28.31 4.92
C SER A 315 38.58 -27.38 5.94
N GLN A 316 39.86 -27.58 6.28
CA GLN A 316 40.55 -26.75 7.27
C GLN A 316 40.61 -25.28 6.84
N PHE A 317 40.96 -25.01 5.58
CA PHE A 317 41.03 -23.64 5.07
C PHE A 317 39.65 -22.98 5.03
N LEU A 318 38.62 -23.72 4.62
CA LEU A 318 37.24 -23.22 4.59
C LEU A 318 36.75 -22.88 6.00
N ASP A 319 37.02 -23.75 6.98
CA ASP A 319 36.60 -23.57 8.37
C ASP A 319 37.40 -22.47 9.09
N GLU A 320 38.71 -22.35 8.86
CA GLU A 320 39.57 -21.40 9.59
C GLU A 320 39.72 -20.03 8.91
N LYS A 321 39.56 -19.93 7.59
CA LYS A 321 39.81 -18.69 6.83
C LYS A 321 38.56 -18.11 6.18
N ILE A 322 37.69 -18.95 5.62
CA ILE A 322 36.51 -18.47 4.87
C ILE A 322 35.29 -18.31 5.77
N GLN A 323 35.01 -19.28 6.65
CA GLN A 323 33.85 -19.23 7.55
C GLN A 323 33.84 -17.96 8.42
N PRO A 324 34.95 -17.50 9.04
CA PRO A 324 34.94 -16.26 9.82
C PRO A 324 34.59 -15.01 9.01
N ILE A 325 34.89 -15.00 7.70
CA ILE A 325 34.52 -13.87 6.82
C ILE A 325 33.00 -13.86 6.61
N LEU A 326 32.41 -15.04 6.37
CA LEU A 326 30.96 -15.19 6.22
C LEU A 326 30.22 -14.84 7.52
N ASP A 327 30.73 -15.29 8.66
CA ASP A 327 30.15 -15.03 9.97
C ASP A 327 30.09 -13.51 10.27
N LYS A 328 31.11 -12.75 9.84
CA LYS A 328 31.12 -11.28 9.93
C LYS A 328 30.16 -10.62 8.93
N ALA A 329 30.07 -11.16 7.73
CA ALA A 329 29.27 -10.55 6.65
C ALA A 329 27.77 -10.72 6.86
N GLY A 330 27.32 -11.65 7.70
CA GLY A 330 25.92 -11.85 8.06
C GLY A 330 25.16 -13.01 7.42
N PRO A 331 25.56 -13.62 6.28
CA PRO A 331 24.88 -14.82 5.79
C PRO A 331 25.04 -16.00 6.74
N SER A 332 23.93 -16.68 7.09
CA SER A 332 23.95 -17.95 7.84
C SER A 332 24.37 -19.13 6.97
N VAL A 333 25.45 -18.98 6.22
CA VAL A 333 25.91 -19.92 5.19
C VAL A 333 27.15 -20.64 5.70
N ASN A 334 27.16 -21.96 5.61
CA ASN A 334 28.32 -22.76 5.95
C ASN A 334 29.23 -22.92 4.72
N ALA A 335 30.44 -22.38 4.78
CA ALA A 335 31.40 -22.38 3.67
C ALA A 335 31.70 -23.79 3.17
N ARG A 336 31.94 -24.72 4.09
CA ARG A 336 32.25 -26.12 3.78
C ARG A 336 31.07 -26.83 3.13
N LEU A 337 29.86 -26.58 3.60
CA LEU A 337 28.64 -27.14 3.02
C LEU A 337 28.43 -26.63 1.60
N GLU A 338 28.53 -25.32 1.37
CA GLU A 338 28.38 -24.71 0.04
C GLU A 338 29.43 -25.22 -0.95
N PHE A 339 30.68 -25.30 -0.51
CA PHE A 339 31.76 -25.85 -1.32
C PHE A 339 31.52 -27.33 -1.67
N SER A 340 31.13 -28.14 -0.68
CA SER A 340 30.81 -29.56 -0.87
C SER A 340 29.62 -29.72 -1.81
N ARG A 341 28.57 -28.90 -1.65
CA ARG A 341 27.41 -28.85 -2.53
C ARG A 341 27.83 -28.58 -3.98
N GLY A 342 28.69 -27.59 -4.20
CA GLY A 342 29.20 -27.28 -5.54
C GLY A 342 29.99 -28.39 -6.21
N LEU A 343 30.78 -29.15 -5.45
CA LEU A 343 31.46 -30.33 -5.99
C LEU A 343 30.48 -31.47 -6.28
N MET A 344 29.48 -31.68 -5.42
CA MET A 344 28.44 -32.69 -5.64
C MET A 344 27.57 -32.38 -6.85
N MET A 345 27.32 -31.10 -7.15
CA MET A 345 26.63 -30.69 -8.39
C MET A 345 27.33 -31.22 -9.64
N LEU A 346 28.67 -31.26 -9.68
CA LEU A 346 29.42 -31.81 -10.82
C LEU A 346 29.17 -33.31 -11.00
N VAL A 347 29.02 -34.03 -9.89
CA VAL A 347 28.71 -35.45 -9.88
C VAL A 347 27.29 -35.69 -10.38
N LEU A 348 26.33 -34.90 -9.89
CA LEU A 348 24.94 -34.95 -10.35
C LEU A 348 24.81 -34.62 -11.83
N GLU A 349 25.49 -33.59 -12.33
CA GLU A 349 25.55 -33.24 -13.76
C GLU A 349 26.23 -34.32 -14.61
N LYS A 350 27.08 -35.16 -14.02
CA LYS A 350 27.77 -36.25 -14.73
C LYS A 350 26.91 -37.51 -14.78
N LEU A 351 26.20 -37.79 -13.70
CA LEU A 351 25.28 -38.91 -13.60
C LEU A 351 24.00 -38.63 -14.39
N ALA A 352 23.59 -37.35 -14.45
CA ALA A 352 23.22 -36.57 -15.63
C ALA A 352 23.06 -37.30 -16.97
#